data_AF-A0A242NU40-F1
#
_entry.id   AF-A0A242NU40-F1
#
_cell.length_a   1.000
_cell.length_b   1.000
_cell.length_c   1.000
_cell.angle_alpha   90.00
_cell.angle_beta   90.00
_cell.angle_gamma   90.00
#
_symmetry.space_group_name_H-M   'P 1'
#
loop_
_entity.id
_entity.type
_entity.pdbx_description
1 polymer ?
#
loop_
_entity_poly.entity_id
_entity_poly.type
_entity_poly.pdbx_seq_one_letter_code
_entity_poly.pdbx_strand_id
1 'polypeptide(L)'
;MKIKSLCFIGLLMPFFANAQNPSFDDDFSHLLKSFTQCDKTFFSDLNKKIYRNYFPIVNLPNGYSKFVTKSNNNPKKSRLTFDPPIIFNGLKIESFDQSQYIYNEHLKYYFWGFNTDNTFEEIKSALPWVDWQISADGTLDVANALFYKDGVWSDNKHVLTNDSPVRGTAENLLFLEYDRFSGKVMIQCSVQGDIPLKELKRFRPDL
;
A
#
# COMPACT_ATOMS: atom_id res chain seq x y z
N MET A 1 -32.22 10.63 -65.14
CA MET A 1 -31.33 11.00 -64.01
C MET A 1 -30.83 9.71 -63.35
N LYS A 2 -29.52 9.43 -63.42
CA LYS A 2 -28.89 8.24 -62.81
C LYS A 2 -28.34 8.64 -61.44
N ILE A 3 -28.87 8.07 -60.36
CA ILE A 3 -28.37 8.28 -58.99
C ILE A 3 -27.25 7.25 -58.75
N LYS A 4 -26.03 7.74 -58.56
CA LYS A 4 -24.86 6.94 -58.18
C LYS A 4 -24.96 6.60 -56.69
N SER A 5 -24.96 5.30 -56.38
CA SER A 5 -24.84 4.79 -55.02
C SER A 5 -23.36 4.89 -54.59
N LEU A 6 -23.08 5.66 -53.53
CA LEU A 6 -21.77 5.70 -52.88
C LEU A 6 -21.75 4.65 -51.76
N CYS A 7 -20.87 3.67 -51.90
CA CYS A 7 -20.53 2.71 -50.84
C CYS A 7 -19.60 3.40 -49.83
N PHE A 8 -20.08 3.60 -48.60
CA PHE A 8 -19.27 4.03 -47.46
C PHE A 8 -18.59 2.80 -46.85
N ILE A 9 -17.27 2.68 -47.01
CA ILE A 9 -16.46 1.66 -46.33
C ILE A 9 -16.14 2.21 -44.93
N GLY A 10 -16.86 1.71 -43.92
CA GLY A 10 -16.57 2.00 -42.52
C GLY A 10 -15.33 1.24 -42.05
N LEU A 11 -14.28 1.98 -41.68
CA LEU A 11 -13.11 1.46 -40.95
C LEU A 11 -13.56 1.04 -39.54
N LEU A 12 -13.67 -0.27 -39.32
CA LEU A 12 -13.79 -0.86 -37.99
C LEU A 12 -12.42 -0.79 -37.30
N MET A 13 -12.22 0.19 -36.41
CA MET A 13 -11.14 0.15 -35.44
C MET A 13 -11.47 -0.94 -34.40
N PRO A 14 -10.59 -1.93 -34.16
CA PRO A 14 -10.77 -2.86 -33.07
C PRO A 14 -10.51 -2.11 -31.76
N PHE A 15 -11.56 -1.92 -30.97
CA PHE A 15 -11.40 -1.59 -29.56
C PHE A 15 -10.76 -2.82 -28.88
N PHE A 16 -9.50 -2.68 -28.48
CA PHE A 16 -8.89 -3.62 -27.53
C PHE A 16 -9.59 -3.42 -26.19
N ALA A 17 -10.70 -4.14 -25.98
CA ALA A 17 -11.29 -4.28 -24.66
C ALA A 17 -10.32 -5.13 -23.83
N ASN A 18 -9.61 -4.50 -22.90
CA ASN A 18 -8.89 -5.22 -21.85
C ASN A 18 -9.94 -5.97 -21.03
N ALA A 19 -10.02 -7.29 -21.18
CA ALA A 19 -10.90 -8.13 -20.39
C ALA A 19 -10.33 -8.22 -18.96
N GLN A 20 -10.63 -7.24 -18.12
CA GLN A 20 -10.44 -7.34 -16.67
C GLN A 20 -11.43 -8.38 -16.12
N ASN A 21 -10.95 -9.24 -15.22
CA ASN A 21 -11.78 -10.26 -14.57
C ASN A 21 -12.48 -9.61 -13.37
N PRO A 22 -13.81 -9.38 -13.39
CA PRO A 22 -14.51 -8.64 -12.34
C PRO A 22 -14.28 -9.21 -10.94
N SER A 23 -14.07 -10.53 -10.84
CA SER A 23 -13.75 -11.21 -9.58
C SER A 23 -12.42 -10.74 -8.99
N PHE A 24 -11.40 -10.50 -9.81
CA PHE A 24 -10.09 -10.07 -9.32
C PHE A 24 -10.14 -8.64 -8.78
N ASP A 25 -10.82 -7.73 -9.50
CA ASP A 25 -10.91 -6.33 -9.08
C ASP A 25 -11.64 -6.18 -7.75
N ASP A 26 -12.71 -6.96 -7.53
CA ASP A 26 -13.42 -6.99 -6.25
C ASP A 26 -12.55 -7.56 -5.12
N ASP A 27 -11.87 -8.68 -5.37
CA ASP A 27 -10.96 -9.31 -4.39
C ASP A 27 -9.81 -8.37 -4.01
N PHE A 28 -9.22 -7.71 -5.00
CA PHE A 28 -8.10 -6.81 -4.82
C PHE A 28 -8.52 -5.49 -4.19
N SER A 29 -9.70 -4.97 -4.53
CA SER A 29 -10.34 -3.84 -3.82
C SER A 29 -10.49 -4.12 -2.33
N HIS A 30 -10.97 -5.32 -1.96
CA HIS A 30 -11.05 -5.74 -0.57
C HIS A 30 -9.66 -5.77 0.09
N LEU A 31 -8.66 -6.31 -0.60
CA LEU A 31 -7.29 -6.40 -0.07
C LEU A 31 -6.65 -5.02 0.12
N LEU A 32 -6.86 -4.09 -0.82
CA LEU A 32 -6.37 -2.72 -0.70
C LEU A 32 -7.08 -1.97 0.43
N LYS A 33 -8.39 -2.17 0.61
CA LYS A 33 -9.13 -1.59 1.75
C LYS A 33 -8.54 -2.02 3.08
N SER A 34 -8.22 -3.31 3.26
CA SER A 34 -7.58 -3.76 4.49
C SER A 34 -6.11 -3.34 4.61
N PHE A 35 -5.37 -3.28 3.51
CA PHE A 35 -4.03 -2.69 3.48
C PHE A 35 -4.05 -1.24 3.99
N THR A 36 -4.98 -0.41 3.52
CA THR A 36 -5.04 1.02 3.89
C THR A 36 -5.33 1.26 5.37
N GLN A 37 -5.80 0.26 6.12
CA GLN A 37 -5.94 0.35 7.59
C GLN A 37 -4.60 0.30 8.32
N CYS A 38 -3.51 -0.06 7.64
CA CYS A 38 -2.16 -0.17 8.19
C CYS A 38 -2.04 -1.04 9.44
N ASP A 39 -2.89 -2.07 9.56
CA ASP A 39 -2.92 -2.97 10.71
C ASP A 39 -2.90 -4.47 10.33
N LYS A 40 -3.06 -5.33 11.33
CA LYS A 40 -3.09 -6.80 11.17
C LYS A 40 -4.18 -7.32 10.21
N THR A 41 -5.20 -6.53 9.88
CA THR A 41 -6.33 -6.95 9.03
C THR A 41 -5.85 -7.33 7.64
N PHE A 42 -4.91 -6.58 7.06
CA PHE A 42 -4.27 -6.92 5.80
C PHE A 42 -3.65 -8.32 5.81
N PHE A 43 -2.86 -8.63 6.84
CA PHE A 43 -2.19 -9.92 6.99
C PHE A 43 -3.17 -11.07 7.26
N SER A 44 -4.29 -10.76 7.92
CA SER A 44 -5.39 -11.72 8.12
C SER A 44 -6.10 -12.01 6.80
N ASP A 45 -6.36 -10.98 6.01
CA ASP A 45 -7.00 -11.12 4.69
C ASP A 45 -6.15 -11.90 3.72
N LEU A 46 -4.83 -11.66 3.69
CA LEU A 46 -3.89 -12.43 2.87
C LEU A 46 -3.97 -13.94 3.11
N ASN A 47 -4.47 -14.40 4.27
CA ASN A 47 -4.61 -15.83 4.55
C ASN A 47 -5.79 -16.48 3.78
N LYS A 48 -6.73 -15.69 3.24
CA LYS A 48 -7.83 -16.20 2.42
C LYS A 48 -7.28 -16.93 1.19
N LYS A 49 -7.87 -18.10 0.90
CA LYS A 49 -7.41 -18.99 -0.19
C LYS A 49 -7.36 -18.31 -1.55
N ILE A 50 -8.28 -17.37 -1.81
CA ILE A 50 -8.38 -16.70 -3.10
C ILE A 50 -7.11 -15.93 -3.49
N TYR A 51 -6.46 -15.26 -2.53
CA TYR A 51 -5.24 -14.48 -2.82
C TYR A 51 -4.03 -15.33 -3.19
N ARG A 52 -4.02 -16.62 -2.83
CA ARG A 52 -2.96 -17.56 -3.24
C ARG A 52 -3.00 -17.85 -4.74
N ASN A 53 -4.13 -17.59 -5.40
CA ASN A 53 -4.24 -17.71 -6.85
C ASN A 53 -3.61 -16.52 -7.58
N TYR A 54 -3.41 -15.40 -6.88
CA TYR A 54 -2.93 -14.14 -7.48
C TYR A 54 -1.50 -13.82 -7.08
N PHE A 55 -1.11 -14.14 -5.84
CA PHE A 55 0.14 -13.66 -5.27
C PHE A 55 0.94 -14.79 -4.60
N PRO A 56 2.29 -14.69 -4.60
CA PRO A 56 3.11 -15.59 -3.81
C PRO A 56 2.98 -15.23 -2.33
N ILE A 57 2.25 -16.07 -1.59
CA ILE A 57 1.91 -15.86 -0.18
C ILE A 57 2.43 -17.04 0.65
N VAL A 58 2.97 -16.73 1.84
CA VAL A 58 3.34 -17.73 2.86
C VAL A 58 2.47 -17.57 4.10
N ASN A 59 2.08 -18.70 4.69
CA ASN A 59 1.37 -18.74 5.96
C ASN A 59 2.35 -18.71 7.13
N LEU A 60 1.95 -18.02 8.18
CA LEU A 60 2.71 -17.88 9.40
C LEU A 60 2.10 -18.75 10.50
N PRO A 61 2.90 -19.25 11.46
CA PRO A 61 2.40 -20.08 12.56
C PRO A 61 1.33 -19.42 13.43
N ASN A 62 1.27 -18.08 13.43
CA ASN A 62 0.32 -17.29 14.21
C ASN A 62 -1.02 -17.05 13.50
N GLY A 63 -1.29 -17.72 12.37
CA GLY A 63 -2.56 -17.61 11.65
C GLY A 63 -2.66 -16.42 10.70
N TYR A 64 -1.58 -15.65 10.53
CA TYR A 64 -1.48 -14.59 9.53
C TYR A 64 -0.73 -15.07 8.28
N SER A 65 -0.78 -14.27 7.22
CA SER A 65 -0.01 -14.53 6.00
C SER A 65 0.70 -13.27 5.52
N LYS A 66 1.76 -13.44 4.73
CA LYS A 66 2.49 -12.34 4.11
C LYS A 66 2.89 -12.67 2.68
N PHE A 67 3.13 -11.62 1.90
CA PHE A 67 3.78 -11.78 0.60
C PHE A 67 5.19 -12.34 0.75
N VAL A 68 5.58 -13.21 -0.18
CA VAL A 68 6.96 -13.68 -0.31
C VAL A 68 7.76 -12.59 -1.02
N THR A 69 8.62 -11.91 -0.26
CA THR A 69 9.52 -10.87 -0.78
C THR A 69 10.96 -11.37 -0.84
N LYS A 70 11.77 -10.78 -1.72
CA LYS A 70 13.21 -11.04 -1.84
C LYS A 70 14.00 -9.82 -1.43
N SER A 71 15.09 -10.02 -0.70
CA SER A 71 16.05 -8.95 -0.37
C SER A 71 17.06 -8.78 -1.51
N ASN A 72 17.30 -7.54 -1.92
CA ASN A 72 18.29 -7.19 -2.94
C ASN A 72 19.53 -6.58 -2.28
N ASN A 73 20.44 -7.42 -1.77
CA ASN A 73 21.71 -7.06 -1.11
C ASN A 73 21.62 -6.15 0.14
N ASN A 74 20.43 -5.62 0.45
CA ASN A 74 20.15 -4.85 1.66
C ASN A 74 19.19 -5.65 2.54
N PRO A 75 19.65 -6.25 3.66
CA PRO A 75 18.81 -7.07 4.52
C PRO A 75 17.68 -6.27 5.21
N LYS A 76 17.76 -4.94 5.18
CA LYS A 76 16.72 -4.03 5.68
C LYS A 76 15.58 -3.82 4.70
N LYS A 77 15.72 -4.21 3.43
CA LYS A 77 14.72 -4.01 2.38
C LYS A 77 14.40 -5.33 1.68
N SER A 78 13.13 -5.52 1.35
CA SER A 78 12.67 -6.65 0.54
C SER A 78 11.53 -6.24 -0.37
N ARG A 79 11.41 -6.90 -1.52
CA ARG A 79 10.45 -6.57 -2.58
C ARG A 79 9.78 -7.82 -3.15
N LEU A 80 8.50 -7.70 -3.47
CA LEU A 80 7.78 -8.54 -4.41
C LEU A 80 7.46 -7.69 -5.63
N THR A 81 7.97 -8.07 -6.81
CA THR A 81 7.60 -7.42 -8.08
C THR A 81 6.39 -8.12 -8.67
N PHE A 82 5.41 -7.36 -9.14
CA PHE A 82 4.28 -7.87 -9.90
C PHE A 82 4.63 -7.85 -11.39
N ASP A 83 4.59 -9.02 -12.02
CA ASP A 83 4.86 -9.18 -13.45
C ASP A 83 3.79 -10.10 -14.07
N PRO A 84 2.82 -9.54 -14.83
CA PRO A 84 2.68 -8.12 -15.15
C PRO A 84 2.25 -7.26 -13.93
N PRO A 85 2.43 -5.92 -13.98
CA PRO A 85 1.88 -5.01 -12.98
C PRO A 85 0.36 -5.16 -12.80
N ILE A 86 -0.12 -4.94 -11.58
CA ILE A 86 -1.56 -4.97 -11.28
C ILE A 86 -2.17 -3.64 -11.74
N ILE A 87 -3.24 -3.71 -12.52
CA ILE A 87 -4.01 -2.53 -12.93
C ILE A 87 -5.33 -2.52 -12.16
N PHE A 88 -5.51 -1.54 -11.27
CA PHE A 88 -6.70 -1.40 -10.43
C PHE A 88 -7.19 0.05 -10.45
N ASN A 89 -8.41 0.31 -10.91
CA ASN A 89 -9.00 1.66 -11.00
C ASN A 89 -8.06 2.71 -11.64
N GLY A 90 -7.30 2.30 -12.66
CA GLY A 90 -6.31 3.17 -13.33
C GLY A 90 -4.96 3.26 -12.61
N LEU A 91 -4.81 2.71 -11.40
CA LEU A 91 -3.51 2.57 -10.75
C LEU A 91 -2.75 1.40 -11.31
N LYS A 92 -1.49 1.65 -11.65
CA LYS A 92 -0.50 0.65 -12.01
C LYS A 92 0.37 0.36 -10.79
N ILE A 93 0.08 -0.75 -10.12
CA ILE A 93 0.82 -1.22 -8.95
C ILE A 93 1.89 -2.22 -9.41
N GLU A 94 3.15 -1.84 -9.22
CA GLU A 94 4.28 -2.55 -9.81
C GLU A 94 5.00 -3.47 -8.83
N SER A 95 4.98 -3.13 -7.55
CA SER A 95 5.62 -3.95 -6.52
C SER A 95 5.04 -3.69 -5.14
N PHE A 96 5.27 -4.65 -4.25
CA PHE A 96 5.11 -4.49 -2.82
C PHE A 96 6.48 -4.52 -2.14
N ASP A 97 6.78 -3.47 -1.39
CA ASP A 97 8.04 -3.28 -0.70
C ASP A 97 7.86 -3.33 0.81
N GLN A 98 8.92 -3.76 1.49
CA GLN A 98 9.02 -3.67 2.93
C GLN A 98 10.41 -3.17 3.32
N SER A 99 10.46 -2.36 4.37
CA SER A 99 11.74 -2.00 4.97
C SER A 99 11.68 -1.86 6.48
N GLN A 100 12.84 -2.05 7.13
CA GLN A 100 13.00 -1.86 8.56
C GLN A 100 14.29 -1.11 8.90
N TYR A 101 14.18 -0.12 9.78
CA TYR A 101 15.31 0.65 10.27
C TYR A 101 15.27 0.68 11.80
N ILE A 102 16.21 -0.04 12.41
CA ILE A 102 16.38 -0.09 13.87
C ILE A 102 17.59 0.78 14.19
N TYR A 103 17.36 1.93 14.82
CA TYR A 103 18.44 2.84 15.24
C TYR A 103 18.89 2.51 16.66
N ASN A 104 17.92 2.26 17.55
CA ASN A 104 18.16 1.79 18.92
C ASN A 104 16.89 1.11 19.47
N GLU A 105 16.89 0.77 20.75
CA GLU A 105 15.77 0.08 21.40
C GLU A 105 14.48 0.91 21.46
N HIS A 106 14.58 2.23 21.41
CA HIS A 106 13.49 3.21 21.48
C HIS A 106 13.13 3.86 20.14
N LEU A 107 13.87 3.56 19.08
CA LEU A 107 13.65 4.17 17.78
C LEU A 107 13.79 3.15 16.66
N LYS A 108 12.62 2.66 16.21
CA LYS A 108 12.47 1.66 15.17
C LYS A 108 11.47 2.16 14.15
N TYR A 109 11.68 1.84 12.89
CA TYR A 109 10.79 2.17 11.80
C TYR A 109 10.51 0.91 10.99
N TYR A 110 9.24 0.62 10.78
CA TYR A 110 8.79 -0.50 9.95
C TYR A 110 7.87 0.04 8.86
N PHE A 111 8.25 -0.17 7.61
CA PHE A 111 7.51 0.30 6.45
C PHE A 111 7.08 -0.87 5.56
N TRP A 112 5.90 -0.77 4.98
CA TRP A 112 5.42 -1.70 3.96
C TRP A 112 4.39 -1.02 3.07
N GLY A 113 4.45 -1.29 1.77
CA GLY A 113 3.59 -0.57 0.84
C GLY A 113 3.75 -0.97 -0.61
N PHE A 114 2.98 -0.31 -1.46
CA PHE A 114 2.96 -0.54 -2.90
C PHE A 114 3.69 0.59 -3.63
N ASN A 115 4.48 0.25 -4.66
CA ASN A 115 5.06 1.24 -5.56
C ASN A 115 4.24 1.39 -6.83
N THR A 116 4.16 2.62 -7.32
CA THR A 116 3.48 2.99 -8.55
C THR A 116 4.17 4.18 -9.23
N ASP A 117 4.00 4.30 -10.54
CA ASP A 117 4.38 5.48 -11.33
C ASP A 117 3.25 6.53 -11.45
N ASN A 118 2.11 6.29 -10.81
CA ASN A 118 0.98 7.21 -10.75
C ASN A 118 1.27 8.48 -9.92
N THR A 119 0.52 9.56 -10.18
CA THR A 119 0.57 10.78 -9.36
C THR A 119 -0.20 10.62 -8.05
N PHE A 120 0.00 11.55 -7.10
CA PHE A 120 -0.74 11.55 -5.84
C PHE A 120 -2.25 11.70 -6.07
N GLU A 121 -2.66 12.53 -7.02
CA GLU A 121 -4.08 12.75 -7.37
C GLU A 121 -4.72 11.50 -7.97
N GLU A 122 -4.01 10.79 -8.84
CA GLU A 122 -4.48 9.52 -9.41
C GLU A 122 -4.67 8.47 -8.31
N ILE A 123 -3.72 8.38 -7.37
CA ILE A 123 -3.80 7.49 -6.20
C ILE A 123 -5.02 7.84 -5.33
N LYS A 124 -5.19 9.11 -4.98
CA LYS A 124 -6.33 9.58 -4.18
C LYS A 124 -7.65 9.27 -4.88
N SER A 125 -7.71 9.47 -6.20
CA SER A 125 -8.92 9.20 -6.98
C SER A 125 -9.26 7.71 -7.05
N ALA A 126 -8.26 6.83 -7.12
CA ALA A 126 -8.46 5.39 -7.20
C ALA A 126 -8.71 4.73 -5.83
N LEU A 127 -8.36 5.41 -4.74
CA LEU A 127 -8.60 5.00 -3.36
C LEU A 127 -9.61 5.92 -2.65
N PRO A 128 -10.85 6.08 -3.16
CA PRO A 128 -11.82 7.05 -2.65
C PRO A 128 -12.36 6.71 -1.24
N TRP A 129 -12.02 5.54 -0.70
CA TRP A 129 -12.38 5.15 0.66
C TRP A 129 -11.37 5.60 1.71
N VAL A 130 -10.25 6.18 1.30
CA VAL A 130 -9.23 6.72 2.21
C VAL A 130 -9.48 8.22 2.40
N ASP A 131 -9.63 8.64 3.66
CA ASP A 131 -9.74 10.06 4.02
C ASP A 131 -8.34 10.69 4.07
N TRP A 132 -7.85 11.10 2.90
CA TRP A 132 -6.53 11.73 2.77
C TRP A 132 -6.52 13.13 3.36
N GLN A 133 -5.53 13.41 4.20
CA GLN A 133 -5.30 14.69 4.84
C GLN A 133 -3.85 15.11 4.64
N ILE A 134 -3.59 16.42 4.64
CA ILE A 134 -2.21 16.92 4.63
C ILE A 134 -1.68 16.91 6.07
N SER A 135 -0.45 16.46 6.27
CA SER A 135 0.24 16.50 7.57
C SER A 135 0.28 17.92 8.14
N ALA A 136 0.43 18.06 9.46
CA ALA A 136 0.37 19.37 10.12
C ALA A 136 1.49 20.33 9.67
N ASP A 137 2.61 19.78 9.19
CA ASP A 137 3.73 20.53 8.62
C ASP A 137 3.61 20.77 7.10
N GLY A 138 2.54 20.29 6.45
CA GLY A 138 2.27 20.54 5.03
C GLY A 138 3.06 19.69 4.04
N THR A 139 3.72 18.61 4.49
CA THR A 139 4.73 17.91 3.70
C THR A 139 4.29 16.57 3.11
N LEU A 140 3.33 15.86 3.74
CA LEU A 140 2.88 14.55 3.31
C LEU A 140 1.35 14.48 3.23
N ASP A 141 0.87 13.69 2.28
CA ASP A 141 -0.50 13.17 2.31
C ASP A 141 -0.55 11.95 3.21
N VAL A 142 -1.39 12.00 4.25
CA VAL A 142 -1.49 11.01 5.31
C VAL A 142 -2.95 10.58 5.52
N ALA A 143 -3.15 9.39 6.08
CA ALA A 143 -4.44 8.90 6.51
C ALA A 143 -4.29 7.85 7.61
N ASN A 144 -5.39 7.55 8.30
CA ASN A 144 -5.46 6.50 9.34
C ASN A 144 -4.35 6.61 10.39
N ALA A 145 -3.99 7.84 10.76
CA ALA A 145 -2.88 8.08 11.66
C ALA A 145 -3.27 7.84 13.12
N LEU A 146 -2.44 7.08 13.82
CA LEU A 146 -2.57 6.73 15.24
C LEU A 146 -1.30 7.12 15.98
N PHE A 147 -1.47 7.54 17.22
CA PHE A 147 -0.41 7.90 18.15
C PHE A 147 -0.52 7.05 19.41
N TYR A 148 0.61 6.56 19.91
CA TYR A 148 0.72 5.74 21.10
C TYR A 148 1.46 6.50 22.19
N LYS A 149 0.85 6.58 23.36
CA LYS A 149 1.46 7.12 24.57
C LYS A 149 0.77 6.54 25.80
N ASP A 150 1.52 6.35 26.88
CA ASP A 150 1.00 5.90 28.18
C ASP A 150 0.17 4.61 28.10
N GLY A 151 0.54 3.68 27.19
CA GLY A 151 -0.15 2.40 27.03
C GLY A 151 -1.38 2.43 26.11
N VAL A 152 -1.69 3.56 25.49
CA VAL A 152 -2.94 3.75 24.74
C VAL A 152 -2.66 4.28 23.33
N TRP A 153 -3.36 3.73 22.35
CA TRP A 153 -3.45 4.27 20.99
C TRP A 153 -4.63 5.23 20.89
N SER A 154 -4.40 6.40 20.27
CA SER A 154 -5.42 7.40 19.97
C SER A 154 -5.23 7.95 18.56
N ASP A 155 -6.27 8.52 17.97
CA ASP A 155 -6.16 9.19 16.66
C ASP A 155 -5.10 10.30 16.70
N ASN A 156 -4.24 10.33 15.67
CA ASN A 156 -3.24 11.36 15.50
C ASN A 156 -3.72 12.40 14.47
N LYS A 157 -4.31 13.49 14.96
CA LYS A 157 -4.75 14.60 14.10
C LYS A 157 -3.64 15.60 13.75
N HIS A 158 -2.45 15.42 14.30
CA HIS A 158 -1.33 16.36 14.16
C HIS A 158 -0.05 15.60 13.81
N VAL A 159 -0.08 14.89 12.68
CA VAL A 159 1.10 14.19 12.16
C VAL A 159 2.18 15.21 11.82
N LEU A 160 3.34 15.08 12.47
CA LEU A 160 4.56 15.84 12.20
C LEU A 160 5.55 14.87 11.56
N THR A 161 6.07 15.20 10.39
CA THR A 161 6.84 14.24 9.58
C THR A 161 8.35 14.40 9.75
N ASN A 162 8.77 15.58 10.23
CA ASN A 162 10.17 15.93 10.43
C ASN A 162 10.68 15.67 11.86
N ASP A 163 9.80 15.21 12.75
CA ASP A 163 10.14 14.90 14.13
C ASP A 163 10.17 13.39 14.35
N SER A 164 11.26 12.89 14.94
CA SER A 164 11.31 11.49 15.35
C SER A 164 10.42 11.26 16.58
N PRO A 165 9.70 10.13 16.68
CA PRO A 165 8.97 9.79 17.89
C PRO A 165 9.88 9.85 19.12
N VAL A 166 9.40 10.51 20.17
CA VAL A 166 10.14 10.60 21.44
C VAL A 166 10.01 9.28 22.21
N ARG A 167 10.94 9.03 23.14
CA ARG A 167 10.91 7.83 24.00
C ARG A 167 9.55 7.67 24.69
N GLY A 168 9.05 6.43 24.75
CA GLY A 168 7.73 6.11 25.28
C GLY A 168 6.56 6.42 24.35
N THR A 169 6.83 6.89 23.12
CA THR A 169 5.80 7.17 22.13
C THR A 169 6.05 6.41 20.83
N ALA A 170 4.97 6.18 20.10
CA ALA A 170 5.02 5.59 18.77
C ALA A 170 3.88 6.12 17.91
N GLU A 171 3.97 5.89 16.61
CA GLU A 171 2.92 6.26 15.66
C GLU A 171 2.76 5.21 14.56
N ASN A 172 1.59 5.18 13.95
CA ASN A 172 1.23 4.36 12.81
C ASN A 172 0.43 5.22 11.85
N LEU A 173 0.73 5.16 10.55
CA LEU A 173 0.01 5.94 9.55
C LEU A 173 0.11 5.32 8.16
N LEU A 174 -0.88 5.62 7.33
CA LEU A 174 -0.80 5.51 5.88
C LEU A 174 -0.30 6.84 5.32
N PHE A 175 0.58 6.81 4.32
CA PHE A 175 1.04 8.03 3.66
C PHE A 175 1.49 7.79 2.22
N LEU A 176 1.55 8.88 1.45
CA LEU A 176 2.15 8.91 0.12
C LEU A 176 3.52 9.57 0.18
N GLU A 177 4.53 8.92 -0.39
CA GLU A 177 5.86 9.51 -0.52
C GLU A 177 6.47 9.20 -1.90
N TYR A 178 7.38 10.07 -2.35
CA TYR A 178 8.25 9.75 -3.48
C TYR A 178 9.46 8.98 -2.98
N ASP A 179 9.69 7.77 -3.51
CA ASP A 179 10.96 7.09 -3.35
C ASP A 179 12.03 7.86 -4.13
N ARG A 180 12.92 8.53 -3.39
CA ARG A 180 13.93 9.43 -3.98
C ARG A 180 14.92 8.73 -4.91
N PHE A 181 15.02 7.40 -4.86
CA PHE A 181 15.95 6.62 -5.68
C PHE A 181 15.35 6.17 -7.01
N SER A 182 14.10 5.70 -6.99
CA SER A 182 13.39 5.24 -8.18
C SER A 182 12.55 6.32 -8.84
N GLY A 183 12.26 7.41 -8.14
CA GLY A 183 11.34 8.46 -8.59
C GLY A 183 9.86 8.04 -8.57
N LYS A 184 9.56 6.84 -8.05
CA LYS A 184 8.20 6.30 -7.98
C LYS A 184 7.48 6.76 -6.72
N VAL A 185 6.16 6.73 -6.76
CA VAL A 185 5.33 6.99 -5.59
C VAL A 185 5.11 5.69 -4.81
N MET A 186 5.18 5.79 -3.50
CA MET A 186 4.86 4.73 -2.57
C MET A 186 3.55 5.04 -1.85
N ILE A 187 2.62 4.08 -1.88
CA ILE A 187 1.44 4.04 -1.01
C ILE A 187 1.84 3.17 0.18
N GLN A 188 2.18 3.80 1.30
CA GLN A 188 2.96 3.14 2.35
C GLN A 188 2.34 3.27 3.72
N CYS A 189 2.32 2.15 4.44
CA CYS A 189 2.06 2.11 5.87
C CYS A 189 3.38 2.18 6.65
N SER A 190 3.36 2.85 7.79
CA SER A 190 4.44 2.81 8.78
C SER A 190 3.93 2.41 10.17
N VAL A 191 4.82 1.82 10.96
CA VAL A 191 4.73 1.86 12.43
C VAL A 191 6.13 2.20 12.95
N GLN A 192 6.24 3.29 13.71
CA GLN A 192 7.53 3.85 14.12
C GLN A 192 7.56 4.39 15.55
N GLY A 193 8.75 4.37 16.16
CA GLY A 193 9.02 4.87 17.52
C GLY A 193 9.39 3.80 18.54
N ASP A 194 9.12 4.09 19.81
CA ASP A 194 9.41 3.24 20.98
C ASP A 194 8.27 2.24 21.20
N ILE A 195 8.08 1.35 20.23
CA ILE A 195 6.93 0.45 20.17
C ILE A 195 7.19 -0.81 21.02
N PRO A 196 6.36 -1.10 22.04
CA PRO A 196 6.41 -2.38 22.72
C PRO A 196 6.10 -3.53 21.76
N LEU A 197 6.76 -4.68 21.89
CA LEU A 197 6.61 -5.80 20.95
C LEU A 197 5.14 -6.26 20.79
N LYS A 198 4.36 -6.26 21.87
CA LYS A 198 2.93 -6.58 21.84
C LYS A 198 2.14 -5.62 20.93
N GLU A 199 2.46 -4.33 21.00
CA GLU A 199 1.83 -3.31 20.18
C GLU A 199 2.32 -3.39 18.73
N LEU A 200 3.59 -3.71 18.49
CA LEU A 200 4.10 -3.95 17.14
C LEU A 200 3.30 -5.05 16.43
N LYS A 201 2.94 -6.14 17.13
CA LYS A 201 2.15 -7.24 16.56
C LYS A 201 0.71 -6.85 16.19
N ARG A 202 0.20 -5.71 16.66
CA ARG A 202 -1.10 -5.17 16.22
C ARG A 202 -1.07 -4.68 14.77
N PHE A 203 0.10 -4.25 14.29
CA PHE A 203 0.30 -3.71 12.94
C PHE A 203 1.12 -4.63 12.05
N ARG A 204 2.15 -5.28 12.61
CA ARG A 204 3.09 -6.17 11.94
C ARG A 204 3.12 -7.56 12.57
N PRO A 205 2.01 -8.32 12.51
CA PRO A 205 1.99 -9.70 13.00
C PRO A 205 2.91 -10.62 12.18
N ASP A 206 3.42 -10.16 11.05
CA ASP A 206 4.27 -10.89 10.11
C ASP A 206 5.78 -10.86 10.40
N LEU A 207 6.18 -9.95 11.29
CA LEU A 207 7.53 -9.86 11.86
C LEU A 207 7.71 -10.81 13.04
#